data_AF-E3FIX4-F1
#
_entry.id   AF-E3FIX4-F1
#
_cell.length_a   1.000
_cell.length_b   1.000
_cell.length_c   1.000
_cell.angle_alpha   90.00
_cell.angle_beta   90.00
_cell.angle_gamma   90.00
#
_symmetry.space_group_name_H-M   'P 1'
#
loop_
_entity.id
_entity.type
_entity.pdbx_description
1 polymer ?
#
loop_
_entity_poly.entity_id
_entity_poly.type
_entity_poly.pdbx_seq_one_letter_code
_entity_poly.pdbx_strand_id
1 'polypeptide(L)'
;MDSKAGEKRSEPRLQRSLFPDPAQLGLVNMSRANTSAFVALLEDVRPRWVMDLRVVPRFDFGVMNRRLFFELFERLHIRYSDIAGLAGISSHRDASLSSGAIVETLNTLLAEDPLPHAPGPILFLLKGTDSVAIAEQVIPPLLRPRPRGGWKIDTFDVQ
;
A
#
# COMPACT_ATOMS: atom_id res chain seq x y z
N MET A 1 -34.80 41.45 -3.84
CA MET A 1 -34.65 39.98 -3.95
C MET A 1 -33.16 39.71 -3.91
N ASP A 2 -32.64 39.42 -2.73
CA ASP A 2 -31.21 39.24 -2.47
C ASP A 2 -30.80 37.79 -2.74
N SER A 3 -29.97 37.55 -3.75
CA SER A 3 -29.35 36.26 -3.99
C SER A 3 -27.98 36.21 -3.31
N LYS A 4 -27.93 35.50 -2.17
CA LYS A 4 -26.68 35.16 -1.48
C LYS A 4 -25.79 34.27 -2.36
N ALA A 5 -24.59 34.75 -2.64
CA ALA A 5 -23.51 33.97 -3.23
C ALA A 5 -23.11 32.84 -2.26
N GLY A 6 -23.16 31.59 -2.72
CA GLY A 6 -22.68 30.44 -1.98
C GLY A 6 -21.16 30.48 -1.87
N GLU A 7 -20.66 30.55 -0.64
CA GLU A 7 -19.26 30.31 -0.31
C GLU A 7 -18.87 28.89 -0.75
N LYS A 8 -18.00 28.81 -1.77
CA LYS A 8 -17.25 27.59 -2.04
C LYS A 8 -16.31 27.36 -0.85
N ARG A 9 -16.66 26.41 0.02
CA ARG A 9 -15.72 25.85 0.99
C ARG A 9 -14.52 25.30 0.22
N SER A 10 -13.40 26.02 0.27
CA SER A 10 -12.11 25.54 -0.17
C SER A 10 -11.73 24.35 0.70
N GLU A 11 -11.59 23.17 0.10
CA GLU A 11 -11.02 22.01 0.78
C GLU A 11 -9.64 22.37 1.34
N PRO A 12 -9.32 21.97 2.58
CA PRO A 12 -8.02 22.24 3.15
C PRO A 12 -6.97 21.56 2.27
N ARG A 13 -6.13 22.36 1.61
CA ARG A 13 -4.91 21.85 0.99
C ARG A 13 -4.06 21.27 2.11
N LEU A 14 -4.10 19.94 2.24
CA LEU A 14 -3.21 19.19 3.13
C LEU A 14 -1.79 19.67 2.84
N GLN A 15 -1.20 20.35 3.82
CA GLN A 15 0.20 20.76 3.76
C GLN A 15 1.01 19.47 3.69
N ARG A 16 1.44 19.11 2.47
CA ARG A 16 2.22 17.90 2.21
C ARG A 16 3.51 18.01 3.01
N SER A 17 3.73 17.05 3.92
CA SER A 17 5.00 16.93 4.62
C SER A 17 6.12 16.79 3.57
N LEU A 18 7.21 17.54 3.73
CA LEU A 18 8.38 17.41 2.86
C LEU A 18 9.09 16.06 3.01
N PHE A 19 8.77 15.33 4.08
CA PHE A 19 9.31 14.02 4.40
C PHE A 19 8.19 12.98 4.49
N PRO A 20 8.36 11.79 3.89
CA PRO A 20 7.42 10.69 4.05
C PRO A 20 7.32 10.29 5.53
N ASP A 21 6.12 9.95 5.99
CA ASP A 21 5.91 9.52 7.38
C ASP A 21 6.29 8.03 7.51
N PRO A 22 7.34 7.68 8.28
CA PRO A 22 7.78 6.30 8.41
C PRO A 22 6.78 5.39 9.14
N ALA A 23 5.79 5.98 9.83
CA ALA A 23 4.70 5.25 10.47
C ALA A 23 3.48 5.07 9.56
N GLN A 24 3.54 5.50 8.30
CA GLN A 24 2.43 5.39 7.37
C GLN A 24 2.31 3.97 6.79
N LEU A 25 1.08 3.46 6.77
CA LEU A 25 0.68 2.21 6.18
C LEU A 25 -0.51 2.48 5.25
N GLY A 26 -0.28 2.41 3.95
CA GLY A 26 -1.32 2.57 2.94
C GLY A 26 -1.91 1.24 2.50
N LEU A 27 -3.24 1.15 2.47
CA LEU A 27 -3.99 0.02 1.94
C LEU A 27 -4.56 0.42 0.57
N VAL A 28 -4.04 -0.18 -0.49
CA VAL A 28 -4.37 0.22 -1.87
C VAL A 28 -5.33 -0.79 -2.49
N ASN A 29 -6.53 -0.32 -2.83
CA ASN A 29 -7.52 -1.09 -3.55
C ASN A 29 -7.20 -1.12 -5.05
N MET A 30 -6.78 -2.29 -5.55
CA MET A 30 -6.39 -2.47 -6.95
C MET A 30 -7.53 -2.98 -7.85
N SER A 31 -8.76 -3.14 -7.35
CA SER A 31 -9.87 -3.74 -8.11
C SER A 31 -10.21 -2.99 -9.40
N ARG A 32 -10.02 -1.67 -9.39
CA ARG A 32 -10.32 -0.76 -10.50
C ARG A 32 -9.11 0.12 -10.82
N ALA A 33 -7.92 -0.43 -10.64
CA ALA A 33 -6.69 0.32 -10.75
C ALA A 33 -6.48 0.93 -12.14
N ASN A 34 -6.18 2.21 -12.15
CA ASN A 34 -5.70 3.00 -13.27
C ASN A 34 -4.20 3.25 -13.09
N THR A 35 -3.44 3.08 -14.17
CA THR A 35 -1.99 3.27 -14.18
C THR A 35 -1.59 4.65 -13.70
N SER A 36 -2.22 5.73 -14.20
CA SER A 36 -1.79 7.09 -13.86
C SER A 36 -2.06 7.43 -12.40
N ALA A 37 -3.20 6.98 -11.86
CA ALA A 37 -3.57 7.19 -10.47
C ALA A 37 -2.60 6.43 -9.54
N PHE A 38 -2.25 5.19 -9.88
CA PHE A 38 -1.30 4.42 -9.09
C PHE A 38 0.12 4.99 -9.16
N VAL A 39 0.59 5.45 -10.32
CA VAL A 39 1.89 6.14 -10.44
C VAL A 39 1.91 7.42 -9.59
N ALA A 40 0.87 8.25 -9.68
CA ALA A 40 0.76 9.46 -8.88
C ALA A 40 0.79 9.16 -7.38
N LEU A 41 0.12 8.08 -6.95
CA LEU A 41 0.18 7.62 -5.56
C LEU A 41 1.60 7.26 -5.12
N LEU A 42 2.37 6.53 -5.96
CA LEU A 42 3.76 6.17 -5.64
C LEU A 42 4.66 7.41 -5.54
N GLU A 43 4.45 8.41 -6.40
CA GLU A 43 5.21 9.67 -6.38
C GLU A 43 4.85 10.57 -5.19
N ASP A 44 3.58 10.55 -4.77
CA ASP A 44 3.06 11.34 -3.66
C ASP A 44 3.44 10.72 -2.29
N VAL A 45 3.20 9.42 -2.10
CA VAL A 45 3.49 8.72 -0.84
C VAL A 45 4.98 8.44 -0.69
N ARG A 46 5.69 8.23 -1.81
CA ARG A 46 7.11 7.81 -1.84
C ARG A 46 7.36 6.62 -0.92
N PRO A 47 6.62 5.51 -1.12
CA PRO A 47 6.71 4.39 -0.22
C PRO A 47 8.09 3.76 -0.31
N ARG A 48 8.56 3.25 0.81
CA ARG A 48 9.76 2.45 0.84
C ARG A 48 9.50 1.02 0.39
N TRP A 49 8.33 0.51 0.77
CA TRP A 49 7.90 -0.84 0.46
C TRP A 49 6.57 -0.83 -0.27
N VAL A 50 6.47 -1.66 -1.29
CA VAL A 50 5.21 -2.07 -1.91
C VAL A 50 5.08 -3.58 -1.73
N MET A 51 4.11 -3.99 -0.93
CA MET A 51 3.88 -5.39 -0.57
C MET A 51 2.57 -5.85 -1.21
N ASP A 52 2.66 -6.76 -2.18
CA ASP A 52 1.50 -7.27 -2.89
C ASP A 52 0.89 -8.46 -2.14
N LEU A 53 -0.35 -8.30 -1.69
CA LEU A 53 -1.12 -9.34 -1.01
C LEU A 53 -2.14 -10.02 -1.93
N ARG A 54 -2.15 -9.66 -3.23
CA ARG A 54 -3.01 -10.31 -4.21
C ARG A 54 -2.42 -11.68 -4.55
N VAL A 55 -3.26 -12.71 -4.57
CA VAL A 55 -2.87 -14.08 -4.96
C VAL A 55 -2.25 -14.13 -6.36
N VAL A 56 -2.70 -13.26 -7.26
CA VAL A 56 -2.14 -13.12 -8.61
C VAL A 56 -1.83 -11.64 -8.86
N PRO A 57 -0.58 -11.19 -8.62
CA PRO A 57 -0.14 -9.84 -8.91
C PRO A 57 -0.25 -9.54 -10.41
N ARG A 58 -1.20 -8.68 -10.76
CA ARG A 58 -1.42 -8.21 -12.13
C ARG A 58 -1.10 -6.73 -12.23
N PHE A 59 -0.29 -6.40 -13.23
CA PHE A 59 0.22 -5.06 -13.54
C PHE A 59 0.01 -4.72 -15.02
N ASP A 60 -0.88 -5.45 -15.68
CA ASP A 60 -1.26 -5.32 -17.09
C ASP A 60 -2.50 -4.43 -17.27
N PHE A 61 -2.77 -3.53 -16.32
CA PHE A 61 -3.84 -2.54 -16.43
C PHE A 61 -3.29 -1.29 -17.13
N GLY A 62 -3.84 -0.98 -18.31
CA GLY A 62 -3.46 0.18 -19.13
C GLY A 62 -2.31 -0.13 -20.10
N VAL A 63 -1.42 0.85 -20.29
CA VAL A 63 -0.27 0.76 -21.22
C VAL A 63 1.02 0.25 -20.57
N MET A 64 1.07 0.20 -19.24
CA MET A 64 2.23 -0.35 -18.54
C MET A 64 2.13 -1.88 -18.47
N ASN A 65 3.26 -2.53 -18.74
CA ASN A 65 3.43 -3.95 -18.52
C ASN A 65 4.20 -4.19 -17.22
N ARG A 66 4.25 -5.45 -16.78
CA ARG A 66 4.96 -5.86 -15.56
C ARG A 66 6.39 -5.31 -15.50
N ARG A 67 7.13 -5.36 -16.61
CA ARG A 67 8.51 -4.88 -16.68
C ARG A 67 8.60 -3.38 -16.37
N LEU A 68 7.75 -2.56 -16.96
CA LEU A 68 7.74 -1.11 -16.73
C LEU A 68 7.44 -0.75 -15.27
N PHE A 69 6.59 -1.53 -14.59
CA PHE A 69 6.36 -1.34 -13.16
C PHE A 69 7.59 -1.65 -12.30
N PHE A 70 8.34 -2.70 -12.62
CA PHE A 70 9.59 -2.99 -11.91
C PHE A 70 10.65 -1.92 -12.16
N GLU A 71 10.81 -1.45 -13.41
CA GLU A 71 11.67 -0.31 -13.74
C GLU A 71 11.25 0.96 -12.96
N LEU A 72 9.94 1.19 -12.80
CA LEU A 72 9.43 2.29 -11.99
C LEU A 72 9.78 2.14 -10.50
N PHE A 73 9.60 0.95 -9.92
CA PHE A 73 9.98 0.70 -8.53
C PHE A 73 11.47 0.92 -8.30
N GLU A 74 12.33 0.44 -9.20
CA GLU A 74 13.77 0.66 -9.14
C GLU A 74 14.12 2.15 -9.21
N ARG A 75 13.53 2.88 -10.16
CA ARG A 75 13.74 4.32 -10.34
C ARG A 75 13.31 5.14 -9.11
N LEU A 76 12.25 4.71 -8.43
CA LEU A 76 11.73 5.36 -7.22
C LEU A 76 12.37 4.80 -5.94
N HIS A 77 13.34 3.89 -6.04
CA HIS A 77 13.97 3.20 -4.91
C HIS A 77 12.98 2.46 -3.99
N ILE A 78 11.92 1.92 -4.58
CA ILE A 78 10.86 1.17 -3.90
C ILE A 78 11.24 -0.31 -3.87
N ARG A 79 11.14 -0.93 -2.70
CA ARG A 79 11.27 -2.38 -2.54
C ARG A 79 9.90 -3.04 -2.77
N TYR A 80 9.76 -3.73 -3.89
CA TYR A 80 8.57 -4.51 -4.18
C TYR A 80 8.71 -5.96 -3.65
N SER A 81 7.65 -6.52 -3.10
CA SER A 81 7.59 -7.95 -2.73
C SER A 81 6.21 -8.55 -2.99
N ASP A 82 6.20 -9.71 -3.66
CA ASP A 82 5.01 -10.56 -3.84
C ASP A 82 4.86 -11.49 -2.64
N ILE A 83 4.08 -11.06 -1.65
CA ILE A 83 3.98 -11.74 -0.36
C ILE A 83 3.20 -13.05 -0.50
N ALA A 84 2.15 -13.07 -1.32
CA ALA A 84 1.37 -14.28 -1.56
C ALA A 84 2.26 -15.37 -2.19
N GLY A 85 3.06 -15.00 -3.20
CA GLY A 85 4.03 -15.91 -3.81
C GLY A 85 5.09 -16.40 -2.83
N LEU A 86 5.67 -15.50 -2.01
CA LEU A 86 6.69 -15.86 -1.01
C LEU A 86 6.14 -16.75 0.11
N ALA A 87 4.88 -16.55 0.52
CA ALA A 87 4.21 -17.39 1.51
C ALA A 87 3.72 -18.74 0.94
N GLY A 88 4.00 -19.05 -0.34
CA GLY A 88 3.56 -20.28 -1.00
C GLY A 88 2.06 -20.35 -1.27
N ILE A 89 1.36 -19.20 -1.28
CA ILE A 89 -0.09 -19.13 -1.45
C ILE A 89 -0.41 -19.03 -2.94
N SER A 90 -0.96 -20.11 -3.48
CA SER A 90 -1.32 -20.20 -4.89
C SER A 90 -2.82 -20.01 -5.15
N SER A 91 -3.66 -20.08 -4.11
CA SER A 91 -5.12 -19.97 -4.23
C SER A 91 -5.77 -19.18 -3.08
N HIS A 92 -6.99 -18.69 -3.33
CA HIS A 92 -7.78 -17.99 -2.31
C HIS A 92 -8.16 -18.89 -1.12
N ARG A 93 -8.33 -20.21 -1.35
CA ARG A 93 -8.64 -21.16 -0.27
C ARG A 93 -7.45 -21.30 0.67
N ASP A 94 -6.24 -21.38 0.12
CA ASP A 94 -5.00 -21.43 0.91
C ASP A 94 -4.75 -20.13 1.66
N ALA A 95 -5.04 -18.98 1.04
CA ALA A 95 -4.88 -17.66 1.67
C ALA A 95 -5.69 -17.52 2.98
N SER A 96 -6.91 -18.07 3.01
CA SER A 96 -7.76 -18.03 4.20
C SER A 96 -7.25 -18.92 5.35
N LEU A 97 -6.45 -19.95 5.03
CA LEU A 97 -5.87 -20.91 5.98
C LEU A 97 -4.44 -20.52 6.40
N SER A 98 -3.77 -19.66 5.63
CA SER A 98 -2.35 -19.31 5.79
C SER A 98 -2.10 -17.87 6.26
N SER A 99 -3.05 -17.24 6.96
CA SER A 99 -2.88 -15.87 7.48
C SER A 99 -1.64 -15.70 8.36
N GLY A 100 -1.27 -16.73 9.12
CA GLY A 100 -0.02 -16.77 9.88
C GLY A 100 1.24 -16.71 9.01
N ALA A 101 1.27 -17.44 7.89
CA ALA A 101 2.40 -17.47 6.97
C ALA A 101 2.60 -16.12 6.25
N ILE A 102 1.52 -15.43 5.92
CA ILE A 102 1.58 -14.05 5.38
C ILE A 102 2.25 -13.14 6.40
N VAL A 103 1.77 -13.15 7.66
CA VAL A 103 2.30 -12.27 8.71
C VAL A 103 3.76 -12.57 9.02
N GLU A 104 4.15 -13.84 9.07
CA GLU A 104 5.53 -14.27 9.22
C GLU A 104 6.41 -13.74 8.08
N THR A 105 5.97 -13.91 6.84
CA THR A 105 6.68 -13.41 5.64
C THR A 105 6.86 -11.89 5.71
N LEU A 106 5.80 -11.15 6.07
CA LEU A 106 5.85 -9.69 6.21
C LEU A 106 6.87 -9.27 7.26
N ASN A 107 6.83 -9.87 8.45
CA ASN A 107 7.71 -9.52 9.55
C ASN A 107 9.17 -9.88 9.26
N THR A 108 9.43 -10.98 8.55
CA THR A 108 10.78 -11.35 8.09
C THR A 108 11.34 -10.29 7.15
N LEU A 109 10.58 -9.90 6.12
CA LEU A 109 11.02 -8.86 5.17
C LEU A 109 11.27 -7.50 5.85
N LEU A 110 10.41 -7.12 6.80
CA LEU A 110 10.57 -5.87 7.54
C LEU A 110 11.74 -5.92 8.53
N ALA A 111 12.08 -7.09 9.08
CA ALA A 111 13.22 -7.26 9.99
C ALA A 111 14.57 -7.20 9.26
N GLU A 112 14.60 -7.59 7.98
CA GLU A 112 15.77 -7.48 7.11
C GLU A 112 16.00 -6.04 6.60
N ASP A 113 15.09 -5.12 6.90
CA ASP A 113 15.24 -3.74 6.50
C ASP A 113 16.38 -3.05 7.28
N PRO A 114 17.31 -2.34 6.59
CA PRO A 114 18.47 -1.73 7.24
C PRO A 114 18.12 -0.55 8.17
N LEU A 115 16.87 -0.05 8.17
CA LEU A 115 16.41 0.98 9.12
C LEU A 115 15.44 0.33 10.15
N PRO A 116 15.95 -0.10 11.32
CA PRO A 116 15.23 -0.98 12.24
C PRO A 116 14.03 -0.34 12.97
N HIS A 117 13.80 0.97 12.81
CA HIS A 117 12.77 1.71 13.55
C HIS A 117 11.77 2.46 12.66
N ALA A 118 11.97 2.40 11.34
CA ALA A 118 11.18 3.17 10.38
C ALA A 118 11.07 2.39 9.05
N PRO A 119 10.33 1.26 9.03
CA PRO A 119 10.22 0.48 7.81
C PRO A 119 9.36 1.19 6.75
N GLY A 120 8.50 2.14 7.14
CA GLY A 120 7.58 2.80 6.23
C GLY A 120 8.11 4.05 5.52
N PRO A 121 7.29 4.68 4.65
CA PRO A 121 5.90 4.28 4.35
C PRO A 121 5.80 2.93 3.63
N ILE A 122 4.77 2.15 3.96
CA ILE A 122 4.49 0.84 3.33
C ILE A 122 3.17 0.93 2.60
N LEU A 123 3.10 0.47 1.35
CA LEU A 123 1.84 0.25 0.64
C LEU A 123 1.55 -1.24 0.50
N PHE A 124 0.34 -1.65 0.86
CA PHE A 124 -0.20 -2.98 0.63
C PHE A 124 -1.13 -2.98 -0.56
N LEU A 125 -0.86 -3.81 -1.57
CA LEU A 125 -1.73 -3.96 -2.74
C LEU A 125 -2.76 -5.04 -2.49
N LEU A 126 -4.05 -4.69 -2.62
CA LEU A 126 -5.17 -5.54 -2.23
C LEU A 126 -6.16 -5.68 -3.39
N LYS A 127 -6.88 -6.80 -3.44
CA LYS A 127 -7.74 -7.15 -4.59
C LYS A 127 -9.02 -6.31 -4.68
N GLY A 128 -9.54 -5.83 -3.56
CA GLY A 128 -10.85 -5.17 -3.47
C GLY A 128 -11.16 -4.66 -2.07
N THR A 129 -12.29 -3.98 -1.93
CA THR A 129 -12.73 -3.32 -0.68
C THR A 129 -12.81 -4.28 0.50
N ASP A 130 -13.30 -5.51 0.32
CA ASP A 130 -13.37 -6.49 1.40
C ASP A 130 -11.97 -6.86 1.93
N SER A 131 -11.00 -7.02 1.03
CA SER A 131 -9.61 -7.30 1.43
C SER A 131 -8.98 -6.10 2.14
N VAL A 132 -9.34 -4.87 1.77
CA VAL A 132 -8.91 -3.65 2.46
C VAL A 132 -9.46 -3.61 3.88
N ALA A 133 -10.76 -3.83 4.06
CA ALA A 133 -11.39 -3.82 5.39
C ALA A 133 -10.79 -4.90 6.33
N ILE A 134 -10.50 -6.09 5.80
CA ILE A 134 -9.83 -7.15 6.57
C ILE A 134 -8.39 -6.74 6.90
N ALA A 135 -7.63 -6.26 5.92
CA ALA A 135 -6.23 -5.86 6.09
C ALA A 135 -6.08 -4.75 7.13
N GLU A 136 -6.97 -3.77 7.13
CA GLU A 136 -6.99 -2.66 8.10
C GLU A 136 -7.08 -3.15 9.55
N GLN A 137 -7.84 -4.22 9.81
CA GLN A 137 -8.01 -4.77 11.15
C GLN A 137 -6.88 -5.72 11.54
N VAL A 138 -6.35 -6.49 10.57
CA VAL A 138 -5.44 -7.60 10.83
C VAL A 138 -3.97 -7.19 10.76
N ILE A 139 -3.58 -6.41 9.75
CA ILE A 139 -2.16 -6.15 9.46
C ILE A 139 -1.52 -5.25 10.54
N PRO A 140 -2.06 -4.06 10.87
CA PRO A 140 -1.40 -3.13 11.79
C PRO A 140 -1.00 -3.72 13.16
N PRO A 141 -1.85 -4.50 13.86
CA PRO A 141 -1.46 -5.06 15.16
C PRO A 141 -0.37 -6.14 15.06
N LEU A 142 -0.27 -6.82 13.91
CA LEU A 142 0.61 -7.97 13.70
C LEU A 142 1.97 -7.61 13.09
N LEU A 143 2.08 -6.44 12.43
CA LEU A 143 3.35 -5.99 11.86
C LEU A 143 4.39 -5.59 12.92
N ARG A 144 5.63 -5.99 12.66
CA ARG A 144 6.82 -5.67 13.44
C ARG A 144 7.98 -5.30 12.48
N PRO A 145 8.86 -4.36 12.88
CA PRO A 145 8.80 -3.55 14.11
C PRO A 145 7.66 -2.53 14.06
N ARG A 146 7.09 -2.20 15.23
CA ARG A 146 5.99 -1.23 15.33
C ARG A 146 6.54 0.18 15.55
N PRO A 147 6.15 1.19 14.73
CA PRO A 147 6.54 2.58 14.95
C PRO A 147 6.10 3.09 16.32
N ARG A 148 6.85 4.05 16.88
CA ARG A 148 6.45 4.75 18.12
C ARG A 148 5.15 5.51 17.87
N GLY A 149 4.10 5.20 18.63
CA GLY A 149 2.75 5.74 18.41
C GLY A 149 1.86 4.87 17.52
N GLY A 150 2.38 3.78 16.96
CA GLY A 150 1.65 2.87 16.09
C GLY A 150 1.61 3.30 14.64
N TRP A 151 0.98 2.47 13.82
CA TRP A 151 0.78 2.73 12.40
C TRP A 151 -0.30 3.78 12.17
N LYS A 152 -0.06 4.70 11.25
CA LYS A 152 -1.06 5.60 10.67
C LYS A 152 -1.57 4.97 9.39
N ILE A 153 -2.84 4.61 9.38
CA ILE A 153 -3.44 3.83 8.30
C ILE A 153 -4.15 4.80 7.35
N ASP A 154 -3.84 4.69 6.07
CA ASP A 154 -4.55 5.37 4.99
C ASP A 154 -5.09 4.34 4.00
N THR A 155 -6.25 4.59 3.42
CA THR A 155 -6.83 3.76 2.37
C THR A 155 -6.86 4.55 1.07
N PHE A 156 -6.43 3.91 -0.03
CA PHE A 156 -6.34 4.52 -1.34
C PHE A 156 -7.13 3.73 -2.38
N ASP A 157 -7.99 4.43 -3.12
CA ASP A 157 -8.60 3.94 -4.35
C ASP A 157 -7.88 4.58 -5.54
N VAL A 158 -7.30 3.76 -6.42
CA VAL A 158 -6.48 4.21 -7.54
C VAL A 158 -7.22 4.13 -8.87
N GLN A 159 -8.37 4.80 -8.99
CA GLN A 159 -9.24 4.78 -10.19
C GLN A 159 -8.94 5.93 -11.15
#